data_AF-A0A6P0NUD5-F1
#
_entry.id   AF-A0A6P0NUD5-F1
#
_cell.length_a   1.000
_cell.length_b   1.000
_cell.length_c   1.000
_cell.angle_alpha   90.00
_cell.angle_beta   90.00
_cell.angle_gamma   90.00
#
_symmetry.space_group_name_H-M   'P 1'
#
loop_
_entity.id
_entity.type
_entity.pdbx_description
1 polymer ?
#
loop_
_entity_poly.entity_id
_entity_poly.type
_entity_poly.pdbx_seq_one_letter_code
_entity_poly.pdbx_strand_id
1 'polypeptide(L)'
;MNLTILPLRAIVSSSLILLLVIAIESFFLQYRLKFIPKVSVQYATVMNLISTCIGWIFFFYAVSIVPNIWEKEVVAYILFGKIGTIYPIFILFIFLSFLLSLIVKFISLNWCENLWNEKYKNSGASMNLSQALGQLRTPRFLVITLAHTCSHLAIVSILFLQRFELI
;
A
#
# COMPACT_ATOMS: atom_id res chain seq x y z
N MET A 1 -16.71 -20.55 21.54
CA MET A 1 -16.40 -19.74 20.35
C MET A 1 -15.33 -20.50 19.56
N ASN A 2 -15.71 -21.17 18.47
CA ASN A 2 -14.73 -21.90 17.65
C ASN A 2 -13.86 -20.89 16.88
N LEU A 3 -12.63 -20.70 17.35
CA LEU A 3 -11.61 -19.79 16.80
C LEU A 3 -10.75 -20.46 15.71
N THR A 4 -11.35 -21.30 14.85
CA THR A 4 -10.56 -22.15 13.92
C THR A 4 -11.16 -22.21 12.52
N ILE A 5 -11.49 -21.06 11.95
CA ILE A 5 -11.58 -20.93 10.51
C ILE A 5 -10.47 -19.97 10.12
N LEU A 6 -9.30 -20.52 9.78
CA LEU A 6 -8.22 -19.72 9.22
C LEU A 6 -8.81 -18.99 8.01
N PRO A 7 -8.67 -17.65 7.90
CA PRO A 7 -9.21 -16.90 6.77
C PRO A 7 -8.32 -17.12 5.53
N LEU A 8 -8.17 -18.38 5.12
CA LEU A 8 -7.28 -18.84 4.05
C LEU A 8 -7.58 -18.10 2.76
N ARG A 9 -8.86 -17.87 2.46
CA ARG A 9 -9.30 -17.05 1.33
C ARG A 9 -8.72 -15.64 1.38
N ALA A 10 -8.79 -14.98 2.54
CA ALA A 10 -8.29 -13.61 2.68
C ALA A 10 -6.77 -13.57 2.52
N ILE A 11 -6.05 -14.55 3.08
CA ILE A 11 -4.59 -14.65 2.96
C ILE A 11 -4.19 -14.85 1.48
N VAL A 12 -4.78 -15.84 0.80
CA VAL A 12 -4.47 -16.13 -0.61
C VAL A 12 -4.81 -14.95 -1.52
N SER A 13 -6.00 -14.35 -1.37
CA SER A 13 -6.40 -13.17 -2.14
C SER A 13 -5.45 -11.99 -1.88
N SER A 14 -5.07 -11.74 -0.62
CA SER A 14 -4.14 -10.66 -0.27
C SER A 14 -2.76 -10.88 -0.87
N SER A 15 -2.23 -12.11 -0.83
CA SER A 15 -0.95 -12.45 -1.42
C SER A 15 -0.95 -12.30 -2.95
N LEU A 16 -2.02 -12.74 -3.63
CA LEU A 16 -2.15 -12.59 -5.09
C LEU A 16 -2.25 -11.11 -5.50
N ILE A 17 -3.04 -10.33 -4.76
CA ILE A 17 -3.14 -8.89 -4.98
C ILE A 17 -1.77 -8.22 -4.76
N LEU A 18 -1.05 -8.58 -3.70
CA LEU A 18 0.29 -8.05 -3.45
C LEU A 18 1.26 -8.34 -4.60
N LEU A 19 1.27 -9.58 -5.11
CA LEU A 19 2.09 -9.98 -6.26
C LEU A 19 1.73 -9.18 -7.52
N LEU A 20 0.45 -8.98 -7.79
CA LEU A 20 -0.01 -8.17 -8.92
C LEU A 20 0.45 -6.71 -8.79
N VAL A 21 0.31 -6.12 -7.61
CA VAL A 21 0.76 -4.74 -7.34
C VAL A 21 2.26 -4.62 -7.55
N ILE A 22 3.05 -5.58 -7.05
CA ILE A 22 4.51 -5.61 -7.28
C ILE A 22 4.81 -5.69 -8.78
N ALA A 23 4.10 -6.54 -9.53
CA ALA A 23 4.28 -6.67 -10.98
C ALA A 23 4.00 -5.34 -11.71
N ILE A 24 2.85 -4.72 -11.44
CA ILE A 24 2.47 -3.43 -12.04
C ILE A 24 3.50 -2.35 -11.70
N GLU A 25 3.88 -2.22 -10.43
CA GLU A 25 4.80 -1.16 -10.00
C GLU A 25 6.22 -1.39 -10.53
N SER A 26 6.69 -2.64 -10.56
CA SER A 26 7.98 -2.98 -11.17
C SER A 26 8.03 -2.63 -12.66
N PHE A 27 6.93 -2.81 -13.39
CA PHE A 27 6.82 -2.40 -14.80
C PHE A 27 6.97 -0.90 -14.96
N PHE A 28 6.31 -0.09 -14.13
CA PHE A 28 6.45 1.37 -14.16
C PHE A 28 7.86 1.83 -13.77
N LEU A 29 8.46 1.23 -12.74
CA LEU A 29 9.83 1.52 -12.34
C LEU A 29 10.82 1.20 -13.48
N GLN A 30 10.66 0.06 -14.14
CA GLN A 30 11.48 -0.32 -15.29
C GLN A 30 11.30 0.64 -16.47
N TYR A 31 10.06 0.87 -16.89
CA TYR A 31 9.78 1.62 -18.11
C TYR A 31 10.04 3.12 -17.97
N ARG A 32 9.75 3.69 -16.80
CA ARG A 32 9.84 5.15 -16.59
C ARG A 32 11.11 5.59 -15.86
N LEU A 33 11.63 4.81 -14.92
CA LEU A 33 12.89 5.13 -14.23
C LEU A 33 14.12 4.45 -14.85
N LYS A 34 13.92 3.62 -15.88
CA LYS A 34 14.99 2.91 -16.61
C LYS A 34 15.83 2.00 -15.71
N PHE A 35 15.25 1.49 -14.63
CA PHE A 35 15.89 0.48 -13.80
C PHE A 35 15.99 -0.86 -14.55
N ILE A 36 17.03 -1.63 -14.24
CA ILE A 36 17.19 -3.00 -14.73
C ILE A 36 16.03 -3.83 -14.19
N PRO A 37 15.39 -4.73 -14.98
CA PRO A 37 14.22 -5.48 -14.55
C PRO A 37 14.36 -6.16 -13.17
N LYS A 38 15.55 -6.72 -12.88
CA LYS A 38 15.85 -7.30 -11.56
C LYS A 38 15.74 -6.28 -10.42
N VAL A 39 16.30 -5.08 -10.60
CA VAL A 39 16.27 -4.00 -9.60
C VAL A 39 14.85 -3.45 -9.45
N SER A 40 14.11 -3.29 -10.56
CA SER A 40 12.72 -2.85 -10.52
C SER A 40 11.83 -3.77 -9.70
N VAL A 41 11.96 -5.08 -9.88
CA VAL A 41 11.20 -6.08 -9.11
C VAL A 41 11.64 -6.06 -7.64
N GLN A 42 12.94 -5.98 -7.35
CA GLN A 42 13.44 -5.89 -5.97
C GLN A 42 12.89 -4.67 -5.25
N TYR A 43 12.97 -3.48 -5.86
CA TYR A 43 12.50 -2.24 -5.27
C TYR A 43 10.98 -2.25 -5.08
N ALA A 44 10.22 -2.66 -6.10
CA ALA A 44 8.77 -2.80 -5.98
C ALA A 44 8.39 -3.78 -4.87
N THR A 45 9.11 -4.89 -4.72
CA THR A 45 8.88 -5.88 -3.65
C THR A 45 9.09 -5.24 -2.27
N VAL A 46 10.23 -4.60 -2.05
CA VAL A 46 10.54 -3.97 -0.74
C VAL A 46 9.54 -2.87 -0.41
N MET A 47 9.25 -1.97 -1.36
CA MET A 47 8.29 -0.89 -1.18
C MET A 47 6.90 -1.41 -0.81
N ASN A 48 6.41 -2.44 -1.52
CA ASN A 48 5.08 -2.99 -1.28
C ASN A 48 5.03 -3.79 0.02
N LEU A 49 6.07 -4.57 0.34
CA LEU A 49 6.11 -5.33 1.58
C LEU A 49 6.13 -4.41 2.81
N ILE A 50 6.98 -3.37 2.81
CA ILE A 50 7.03 -2.36 3.87
C ILE A 50 5.68 -1.64 3.98
N SER A 51 5.10 -1.23 2.85
CA SER A 51 3.79 -0.58 2.83
C SER A 51 2.68 -1.47 3.39
N THR A 52 2.68 -2.77 3.05
CA THR A 52 1.70 -3.74 3.57
C THR A 52 1.89 -3.97 5.06
N CYS A 53 3.13 -4.15 5.54
CA CYS A 53 3.40 -4.31 6.97
C CYS A 53 2.96 -3.09 7.78
N ILE A 54 3.30 -1.87 7.33
CA ILE A 54 2.88 -0.63 7.99
C ILE A 54 1.36 -0.48 7.95
N GLY A 55 0.72 -0.82 6.83
CA GLY A 55 -0.73 -0.82 6.70
C GLY A 55 -1.42 -1.74 7.71
N TRP A 56 -0.91 -2.97 7.88
CA TRP A 56 -1.43 -3.90 8.89
C TRP A 56 -1.21 -3.41 10.33
N ILE A 57 -0.02 -2.88 10.64
CA ILE A 57 0.26 -2.30 11.98
C ILE A 57 -0.71 -1.16 12.27
N PHE A 58 -0.90 -0.24 11.32
CA PHE A 58 -1.82 0.88 11.47
C PHE A 58 -3.27 0.41 11.62
N PHE A 59 -3.66 -0.61 10.87
CA PHE A 59 -4.98 -1.23 10.98
C PHE A 59 -5.23 -1.83 12.36
N PHE A 60 -4.32 -2.66 12.88
CA PHE A 60 -4.47 -3.24 14.22
C PHE A 60 -4.49 -2.17 15.32
N TYR A 61 -3.65 -1.14 15.18
CA TYR A 61 -3.65 -0.01 16.09
C TYR A 61 -4.96 0.78 16.05
N ALA A 62 -5.48 1.05 14.86
CA ALA A 62 -6.77 1.73 14.68
C ALA A 62 -7.91 0.91 15.29
N VAL A 63 -7.97 -0.39 15.04
CA VAL A 63 -8.97 -1.30 15.64
C VAL A 63 -8.90 -1.27 17.17
N SER A 64 -7.70 -1.25 17.76
CA SER A 64 -7.52 -1.23 19.21
C SER A 64 -8.02 0.04 19.90
N ILE A 65 -8.13 1.16 19.20
CA ILE A 65 -8.58 2.46 19.76
C ILE A 65 -10.09 2.64 19.59
N VAL A 66 -10.67 1.94 18.62
CA VAL A 66 -12.06 2.13 18.21
C VAL A 66 -13.01 1.45 19.22
N PRO A 67 -14.10 2.11 19.66
CA PRO A 67 -15.05 1.52 20.60
C PRO A 67 -15.73 0.24 20.07
N ASN A 68 -15.93 -0.72 20.96
CA ASN A 68 -16.37 -2.13 20.75
C ASN A 68 -17.57 -2.34 19.78
N ILE A 69 -18.41 -1.31 19.57
CA ILE A 69 -19.53 -1.34 18.61
C ILE A 69 -19.06 -1.43 17.16
N TRP A 70 -17.95 -0.74 16.84
CA TRP A 70 -17.41 -0.64 15.48
C TRP A 70 -16.42 -1.76 15.14
N GLU A 71 -15.81 -2.37 16.15
CA GLU A 71 -14.88 -3.49 15.98
C GLU A 71 -15.56 -4.65 15.25
N LYS A 72 -16.79 -5.00 15.67
CA LYS A 72 -17.59 -6.06 15.03
C LYS A 72 -17.97 -5.73 13.59
N GLU A 73 -18.32 -4.47 13.30
CA GLU A 73 -18.67 -4.06 11.93
C GLU A 73 -17.44 -3.99 11.02
N VAL A 74 -16.29 -3.53 11.50
CA VAL A 74 -15.04 -3.48 10.73
C VAL A 74 -14.51 -4.89 10.45
N VAL A 75 -14.54 -5.77 11.44
CA VAL A 75 -14.15 -7.18 11.27
C VAL A 75 -15.13 -7.90 10.34
N ALA A 76 -16.44 -7.65 10.47
CA ALA A 76 -17.44 -8.22 9.57
C ALA A 76 -17.33 -7.67 8.14
N TYR A 77 -16.95 -6.40 7.97
CA TYR A 77 -16.67 -5.81 6.68
C TYR A 77 -15.49 -6.50 5.99
N ILE A 78 -14.39 -6.71 6.71
CA ILE A 78 -13.16 -7.30 6.16
C ILE A 78 -13.33 -8.80 5.89
N LEU A 79 -14.04 -9.52 6.76
CA LEU A 79 -14.25 -10.97 6.62
C LEU A 79 -15.42 -11.33 5.70
N PHE A 80 -16.48 -10.51 5.64
CA PHE A 80 -17.74 -10.84 4.95
C PHE A 80 -18.21 -9.79 3.93
N GLY A 81 -17.50 -8.69 3.72
CA GLY A 81 -17.79 -7.70 2.66
C GLY A 81 -19.08 -6.90 2.84
N LYS A 82 -19.65 -6.83 4.05
CA LYS A 82 -20.91 -6.11 4.31
C LYS A 82 -20.64 -4.63 4.63
N ILE A 83 -20.99 -3.74 3.70
CA ILE A 83 -20.95 -2.28 3.90
C ILE A 83 -22.19 -1.84 4.69
N GLY A 84 -22.02 -1.38 5.93
CA GLY A 84 -23.08 -0.74 6.74
C GLY A 84 -23.37 0.71 6.30
N THR A 85 -24.19 1.44 7.05
CA THR A 85 -24.72 2.78 6.74
C THR A 85 -23.69 3.94 6.76
N ILE A 86 -22.40 3.65 6.86
CA ILE A 86 -21.38 4.60 7.36
C ILE A 86 -20.41 5.00 6.24
N TYR A 87 -20.98 5.22 5.07
CA TYR A 87 -20.29 5.46 3.81
C TYR A 87 -19.21 6.57 3.83
N PRO A 88 -19.43 7.78 4.39
CA PRO A 88 -18.45 8.87 4.25
C PRO A 88 -17.16 8.64 5.04
N ILE A 89 -17.24 8.04 6.24
CA ILE A 89 -16.07 7.80 7.10
C ILE A 89 -15.17 6.71 6.48
N PHE A 90 -15.77 5.66 5.92
CA PHE A 90 -15.02 4.61 5.23
C PHE A 90 -14.31 5.12 3.97
N ILE A 91 -14.97 5.98 3.17
CA ILE A 91 -14.33 6.60 2.00
C ILE A 91 -13.13 7.44 2.43
N LEU A 92 -13.26 8.24 3.50
CA LEU A 92 -12.15 9.03 4.04
C LEU A 92 -11.01 8.12 4.51
N PHE A 93 -11.31 7.01 5.18
CA PHE A 93 -10.31 6.05 5.66
C PHE A 93 -9.56 5.37 4.50
N ILE A 94 -10.27 4.95 3.45
CA ILE A 94 -9.68 4.37 2.24
C ILE A 94 -8.76 5.38 1.56
N PHE A 95 -9.23 6.62 1.40
CA PHE A 95 -8.43 7.69 0.81
C PHE A 95 -7.17 8.01 1.64
N LEU A 96 -7.29 8.09 2.96
CA LEU A 96 -6.16 8.31 3.84
C LEU A 96 -5.15 7.16 3.79
N SER A 97 -5.63 5.92 3.72
CA SER A 97 -4.80 4.72 3.56
C SER A 97 -4.04 4.73 2.23
N PHE A 98 -4.70 5.18 1.15
CA PHE A 98 -4.05 5.38 -0.15
C PHE A 98 -2.93 6.41 -0.09
N LEU A 99 -3.13 7.54 0.60
CA LEU A 99 -2.10 8.57 0.76
C LEU A 99 -0.94 8.10 1.65
N LEU A 100 -1.24 7.46 2.77
CA LEU A 100 -0.23 6.98 3.70
C LEU A 100 0.66 5.92 3.04
N SER A 101 0.07 4.98 2.31
CA SER A 101 0.83 3.98 1.54
C SER A 101 1.70 4.61 0.46
N LEU A 102 1.22 5.65 -0.23
CA LEU A 102 2.03 6.39 -1.20
C LEU A 102 3.27 7.04 -0.54
N ILE A 103 3.10 7.68 0.62
CA ILE A 103 4.19 8.29 1.38
C ILE A 103 5.22 7.23 1.79
N VAL A 104 4.75 6.12 2.36
CA VAL A 104 5.61 5.00 2.78
C VAL A 104 6.40 4.45 1.60
N LYS A 105 5.77 4.27 0.44
CA LYS A 105 6.43 3.79 -0.78
C LYS A 105 7.51 4.75 -1.26
N PHE A 106 7.23 6.05 -1.25
CA PHE A 106 8.21 7.06 -1.62
C PHE A 106 9.45 7.05 -0.71
N ILE A 107 9.24 7.00 0.62
CA ILE A 107 10.32 6.89 1.61
C ILE A 107 11.10 5.59 1.41
N SER A 108 10.40 4.46 1.20
CA SER A 108 11.02 3.15 1.00
C SER A 108 11.91 3.10 -0.24
N LEU A 109 11.50 3.73 -1.34
CA LEU A 109 12.32 3.81 -2.54
C LEU A 109 13.61 4.59 -2.28
N ASN A 110 13.51 5.76 -1.65
CA ASN A 110 14.67 6.58 -1.34
C ASN A 110 15.64 5.84 -0.40
N TRP A 111 15.09 5.04 0.52
CA TRP A 111 15.88 4.18 1.41
C TRP A 111 16.59 3.05 0.63
N CYS A 112 15.88 2.38 -0.29
CA CYS A 112 16.48 1.35 -1.16
C CYS A 112 17.61 1.92 -2.02
N GLU A 113 17.43 3.10 -2.61
CA GLU A 113 18.46 3.77 -3.40
C GLU A 113 19.69 4.10 -2.57
N ASN A 114 19.52 4.61 -1.34
CA ASN A 114 20.63 4.90 -0.44
C ASN A 114 21.41 3.66 -0.02
N LEU A 115 20.70 2.55 0.27
CA LEU A 115 21.31 1.29 0.68
C LEU A 115 22.02 0.58 -0.47
N TRP A 116 21.47 0.65 -1.69
CA TRP A 116 22.03 -0.05 -2.85
C TRP A 116 23.10 0.77 -3.59
N ASN A 117 23.06 2.09 -3.50
CA ASN A 117 24.11 2.99 -4.00
C ASN A 117 25.08 3.39 -2.88
N GLU A 118 25.86 2.45 -2.34
CA GLU A 118 26.91 2.69 -1.32
C GLU A 118 28.09 3.60 -1.80
N LYS A 119 27.82 4.61 -2.64
CA LYS A 119 28.73 5.71 -2.98
C LYS A 119 28.23 7.10 -2.58
N TYR A 120 27.09 7.23 -1.90
CA TYR A 120 26.69 8.51 -1.32
C TYR A 120 26.56 8.43 0.20
N LYS A 121 27.73 8.33 0.85
CA LYS A 121 27.85 8.51 2.29
C LYS A 121 27.58 9.98 2.64
N ASN A 122 26.81 10.14 3.72
CA ASN A 122 26.38 11.37 4.39
C ASN A 122 25.17 12.08 3.78
N SER A 123 24.00 11.71 4.27
CA SER A 123 23.06 12.73 4.76
C SER A 123 22.24 12.16 5.90
N GLY A 124 22.75 12.31 7.12
CA GLY A 124 21.87 12.67 8.23
C GLY A 124 21.32 14.08 7.94
N ALA A 125 20.38 14.19 7.00
CA ALA A 125 19.73 15.45 6.67
C ALA A 125 18.37 15.45 7.35
N SER A 126 18.21 16.34 8.33
CA SER A 126 16.88 16.75 8.76
C SER A 126 16.13 17.27 7.52
N MET A 127 15.12 16.54 7.09
CA MET A 127 14.35 16.85 5.91
C MET A 127 13.54 18.13 6.18
N ASN A 128 14.04 19.28 5.75
CA ASN A 128 13.28 20.53 5.83
C ASN A 128 12.05 20.42 4.90
N LEU A 129 10.88 20.91 5.35
CA LEU A 129 9.60 20.81 4.62
C LEU A 129 9.69 21.35 3.19
N SER A 130 10.48 22.42 2.98
CA SER A 130 10.74 22.99 1.65
C SER A 130 11.49 22.04 0.72
N GLN A 131 12.41 21.24 1.26
CA GLN A 131 13.19 20.27 0.49
C GLN A 131 12.35 19.02 0.16
N ALA A 132 11.47 18.60 1.08
CA ALA A 132 10.48 17.53 0.83
C ALA A 132 9.48 17.94 -0.28
N LEU A 133 9.00 19.18 -0.27
CA LEU A 133 8.15 19.76 -1.33
C LEU A 133 8.88 19.84 -2.69
N GLY A 134 10.18 20.11 -2.70
CA GLY A 134 10.98 20.06 -3.93
C GLY A 134 11.08 18.65 -4.52
N GLN A 135 11.17 17.62 -3.67
CA GLN A 135 11.24 16.22 -4.10
C GLN A 135 9.91 15.71 -4.68
N LEU A 136 8.78 16.25 -4.21
CA LEU A 136 7.44 15.97 -4.76
C LEU A 136 7.30 16.36 -6.24
N ARG A 137 8.10 17.33 -6.73
CA ARG A 137 8.06 17.76 -8.14
C ARG A 137 9.00 16.95 -9.05
N THR A 138 9.72 15.97 -8.51
CA THR A 138 10.65 15.17 -9.31
C THR A 138 9.90 14.22 -10.25
N PRO A 139 10.48 13.91 -11.43
CA PRO A 139 9.89 12.89 -12.32
C PRO A 139 9.74 11.53 -11.63
N ARG A 140 10.54 11.26 -10.58
CA ARG A 140 10.49 10.03 -9.79
C ARG A 140 9.22 9.94 -8.95
N PHE A 141 8.91 10.99 -8.18
CA PHE A 141 7.68 11.03 -7.38
C PHE A 141 6.43 10.84 -8.26
N LEU A 142 6.42 11.48 -9.44
CA LEU A 142 5.35 11.34 -10.42
C LEU A 142 5.19 9.88 -10.88
N VAL A 143 6.30 9.21 -11.22
CA VAL A 143 6.27 7.81 -11.65
C VAL A 143 5.72 6.89 -10.55
N ILE A 144 6.14 7.09 -9.30
CA ILE A 144 5.66 6.28 -8.17
C ILE A 144 4.18 6.53 -7.93
N THR A 145 3.74 7.79 -7.99
CA THR A 145 2.32 8.15 -7.85
C THR A 145 1.48 7.54 -8.96
N LEU A 146 1.99 7.56 -10.20
CA LEU A 146 1.32 6.95 -11.35
C LEU A 146 1.22 5.43 -11.18
N ALA A 147 2.32 4.78 -10.82
CA ALA A 147 2.38 3.35 -10.58
C ALA A 147 1.41 2.92 -9.47
N HIS A 148 1.40 3.67 -8.35
CA HIS A 148 0.52 3.46 -7.21
C HIS A 148 -0.95 3.67 -7.54
N THR A 149 -1.27 4.69 -8.34
CA THR A 149 -2.65 4.94 -8.80
C THR A 149 -3.13 3.81 -9.72
N CYS A 150 -2.30 3.37 -10.68
CA CYS A 150 -2.64 2.27 -11.57
C CYS A 150 -2.78 0.95 -10.82
N SER A 151 -1.91 0.67 -9.85
CA SER A 151 -2.00 -0.54 -9.04
C SER A 151 -3.25 -0.52 -8.17
N HIS A 152 -3.59 0.61 -7.54
CA HIS A 152 -4.82 0.74 -6.75
C HIS A 152 -6.09 0.66 -7.60
N LEU A 153 -6.07 1.17 -8.84
CA LEU A 153 -7.17 0.98 -9.76
C LEU A 153 -7.41 -0.52 -10.02
N ALA A 154 -6.34 -1.29 -10.26
CA ALA A 154 -6.44 -2.74 -10.43
C ALA A 154 -6.96 -3.45 -9.17
N ILE A 155 -6.47 -3.06 -7.97
CA ILE A 155 -6.98 -3.58 -6.69
C ILE A 155 -8.49 -3.36 -6.58
N VAL A 156 -8.96 -2.12 -6.79
CA VAL A 156 -10.37 -1.77 -6.68
C VAL A 156 -11.20 -2.55 -7.70
N SER A 157 -10.72 -2.70 -8.95
CA SER A 157 -11.40 -3.53 -9.96
C SER A 157 -11.53 -4.99 -9.53
N ILE A 158 -10.47 -5.58 -8.96
CA ILE A 158 -10.49 -6.97 -8.46
C ILE A 158 -11.44 -7.12 -7.29
N LEU A 159 -11.38 -6.21 -6.31
CA LEU A 159 -12.28 -6.24 -5.15
C LEU A 159 -13.75 -6.04 -5.57
N PHE A 160 -13.99 -5.20 -6.57
CA PHE A 160 -15.31 -5.01 -7.16
C PHE A 160 -15.81 -6.30 -7.80
N LEU A 161 -15.00 -6.95 -8.64
CA LEU A 161 -15.35 -8.25 -9.26
C LEU A 161 -15.63 -9.34 -8.22
N GLN A 162 -14.77 -9.45 -7.19
CA GLN A 162 -14.95 -10.41 -6.09
C GLN A 162 -16.27 -10.19 -5.33
N ARG A 163 -16.76 -8.94 -5.26
CA ARG A 163 -18.05 -8.63 -4.65
C ARG A 163 -19.22 -9.15 -5.50
N PHE A 164 -19.15 -9.06 -6.84
CA PHE A 164 -20.21 -9.57 -7.71
C PHE A 164 -20.36 -11.08 -7.64
N GLU A 165 -19.27 -11.82 -7.46
CA GLU A 165 -19.32 -13.28 -7.28
C GLU A 165 -19.87 -13.73 -5.92
N LEU A 166 -20.07 -12.81 -4.97
CA LEU A 166 -20.56 -13.08 -3.61
C LEU A 166 -22.02 -12.65 -3.36
N ILE A 167 -22.69 -12.05 -4.35
CA ILE A 167 -24.12 -11.71 -4.34
C ILE A 167 -24.88 -12.78 -5.11
#